data_AF-X1EGX5-F1
#
_entry.id   AF-X1EGX5-F1
#
_cell.length_a   1.000
_cell.length_b   1.000
_cell.length_c   1.000
_cell.angle_alpha   90.00
_cell.angle_beta   90.00
_cell.angle_gamma   90.00
#
_symmetry.space_group_name_H-M   'P 1'
#
loop_
_entity.id
_entity.type
_entity.pdbx_description
1 polymer ?
#
loop_
_entity_poly.entity_id
_entity_poly.type
_entity_poly.pdbx_seq_one_letter_code
_entity_poly.pdbx_strand_id
1 'polypeptide(L)'
;EREGIVTPEKIIESGWDKLVEVLDLGSYVRYDFSTASNLLEIAVSLKEKYGSLETLYTQARDSKDLENKLLEFKGVGSTAVSIFLRELKGIWERAKPRPSPLAKEVASKLGLGERELELPGIESSLVRINLEFCRRKRCSSCPAKEGCHELKIS
;
A
#
# COMPACT_ATOMS: atom_id res chain seq x y z
N GLU A 1 3.95 3.36 16.85
CA GLU A 1 5.06 4.23 17.32
C GLU A 1 5.07 4.44 18.82
N ARG A 2 3.98 4.91 19.47
CA ARG A 2 3.96 5.18 20.93
C ARG A 2 4.39 3.99 21.81
N GLU A 3 4.04 2.76 21.39
CA GLU A 3 4.41 1.53 22.10
C GLU A 3 5.79 0.96 21.69
N GLY A 4 6.52 1.61 20.78
CA GLY A 4 7.85 1.16 20.34
C GLY A 4 7.88 -0.12 19.48
N ILE A 5 6.73 -0.70 19.16
CA ILE A 5 6.62 -1.89 18.31
C ILE A 5 6.72 -1.49 16.83
N VAL A 6 7.94 -1.28 16.34
CA VAL A 6 8.22 -0.78 14.98
C VAL A 6 9.20 -1.65 14.18
N THR A 7 9.72 -2.73 14.78
CA THR A 7 10.60 -3.68 14.09
C THR A 7 10.01 -5.09 14.12
N PRO A 8 10.37 -5.98 13.18
CA PRO A 8 9.92 -7.37 13.21
C PRO A 8 10.27 -8.09 14.52
N GLU A 9 11.44 -7.84 15.10
CA GLU A 9 11.86 -8.41 16.38
C GLU A 9 10.94 -7.95 17.50
N LYS A 10 10.62 -6.65 17.56
CA LYS A 10 9.72 -6.11 18.58
C LYS A 10 8.29 -6.63 18.42
N ILE A 11 7.83 -6.86 17.20
CA ILE A 11 6.53 -7.50 16.93
C ILE A 11 6.54 -8.94 17.49
N ILE A 12 7.61 -9.71 17.23
CA ILE A 12 7.74 -11.08 17.71
C ILE A 12 7.82 -11.14 19.25
N GLU A 13 8.68 -10.31 19.85
CA GLU A 13 8.88 -10.23 21.30
C GLU A 13 7.62 -9.81 22.05
N SER A 14 6.80 -8.91 21.46
CA SER A 14 5.56 -8.44 22.09
C SER A 14 4.51 -9.55 22.19
N GLY A 15 4.57 -10.54 21.30
CA GLY A 15 3.60 -11.63 21.26
C GLY A 15 2.20 -11.18 20.85
N TRP A 16 1.31 -12.15 20.71
CA TRP A 16 -0.02 -11.93 20.14
C TRP A 16 -0.92 -11.04 21.01
N ASP A 17 -0.97 -11.29 22.33
CA ASP A 17 -1.87 -10.55 23.24
C ASP A 17 -1.59 -9.04 23.24
N LYS A 18 -0.31 -8.65 23.26
CA LYS A 18 0.07 -7.23 23.21
C LYS A 18 -0.26 -6.60 21.86
N LEU A 19 -0.10 -7.33 20.76
CA LEU A 19 -0.47 -6.83 19.43
C LEU A 19 -1.97 -6.59 19.32
N VAL A 20 -2.81 -7.48 19.87
CA VAL A 20 -4.26 -7.28 19.94
C VAL A 20 -4.60 -6.00 20.72
N GLU A 21 -4.04 -5.83 21.92
CA GLU A 21 -4.24 -4.62 22.73
C GLU A 21 -3.89 -3.34 21.95
N VAL A 22 -2.76 -3.35 21.25
CA VAL A 22 -2.29 -2.19 20.47
C VAL A 22 -3.20 -1.91 19.27
N LEU A 23 -3.71 -2.94 18.60
CA LEU A 23 -4.64 -2.80 17.47
C LEU A 23 -6.03 -2.32 17.93
N ASP A 24 -6.48 -2.76 19.11
CA ASP A 24 -7.74 -2.34 19.71
C ASP A 24 -7.76 -0.84 20.03
N LEU A 25 -6.67 -0.31 20.58
CA LEU A 25 -6.48 1.12 20.80
C LEU A 25 -6.57 1.93 19.49
N GLY A 26 -6.28 1.29 18.35
CA GLY A 26 -6.37 1.85 17.00
C GLY A 26 -7.75 1.84 16.36
N SER A 27 -8.81 1.43 17.08
CA SER A 27 -10.19 1.26 16.56
C SER A 27 -10.40 0.08 15.59
N TYR A 28 -9.57 -0.98 15.65
CA TYR A 28 -9.67 -2.18 14.80
C TYR A 28 -10.47 -3.36 15.42
N VAL A 29 -11.40 -3.08 16.33
CA VAL A 29 -12.09 -4.02 17.26
C VAL A 29 -12.83 -5.23 16.63
N ARG A 30 -12.95 -5.33 15.30
CA ARG A 30 -13.58 -6.50 14.62
C ARG A 30 -12.62 -7.37 13.81
N TYR A 31 -11.37 -6.92 13.63
CA TYR A 31 -10.36 -7.57 12.78
C TYR A 31 -8.96 -7.64 13.42
N ASP A 32 -8.82 -7.19 14.66
CA ASP A 32 -7.63 -7.16 15.49
C ASP A 32 -6.99 -8.54 15.67
N PHE A 33 -7.75 -9.60 15.98
CA PHE A 33 -7.19 -10.93 16.26
C PHE A 33 -6.49 -11.56 15.04
N SER A 34 -7.16 -11.57 13.89
CA SER A 34 -6.59 -12.10 12.66
C SER A 34 -5.47 -11.21 12.12
N THR A 35 -5.57 -9.89 12.35
CA THR A 35 -4.51 -8.94 12.00
C THR A 35 -3.27 -9.16 12.85
N ALA A 36 -3.41 -9.32 14.17
CA ALA A 36 -2.32 -9.62 15.09
C ALA A 36 -1.62 -10.94 14.70
N SER A 37 -2.39 -11.99 14.43
CA SER A 37 -1.85 -13.28 13.96
C SER A 37 -1.08 -13.13 12.65
N ASN A 38 -1.65 -12.43 11.67
CA ASN A 38 -1.00 -12.21 10.39
C ASN A 38 0.29 -11.37 10.53
N LEU A 39 0.27 -10.30 11.33
CA LEU A 39 1.46 -9.46 11.57
C LEU A 39 2.58 -10.26 12.23
N LEU A 40 2.25 -11.10 13.20
CA LEU A 40 3.21 -11.96 13.87
C LEU A 40 3.80 -12.99 12.89
N GLU A 41 2.96 -13.66 12.10
CA GLU A 41 3.39 -14.64 11.10
C GLU A 41 4.28 -14.01 10.01
N ILE A 42 3.95 -12.79 9.56
CA ILE A 42 4.77 -12.01 8.62
C ILE A 42 6.11 -11.66 9.25
N ALA A 43 6.13 -11.17 10.50
CA ALA A 43 7.36 -10.78 11.18
C ALA A 43 8.32 -11.97 11.37
N VAL A 44 7.79 -13.13 11.80
CA VAL A 44 8.56 -14.37 11.91
C VAL A 44 9.12 -14.79 10.55
N SER A 45 8.27 -14.90 9.52
CA SER A 45 8.67 -15.31 8.18
C SER A 45 9.71 -14.36 7.57
N LEU A 46 9.58 -13.05 7.79
CA LEU A 46 10.56 -12.05 7.35
C LEU A 46 11.90 -12.25 8.04
N LYS A 47 11.90 -12.42 9.37
CA LYS A 47 13.13 -12.64 10.15
C LYS A 47 13.84 -13.92 9.74
N GLU A 48 13.11 -15.02 9.55
CA GLU A 48 13.68 -16.32 9.23
C GLU A 48 14.25 -16.38 7.80
N LYS A 49 13.50 -15.87 6.81
CA LYS A 49 13.89 -15.99 5.40
C LYS A 49 14.88 -14.91 4.95
N TYR A 50 14.69 -13.69 5.44
CA TYR A 50 15.38 -12.52 4.89
C TYR A 50 16.11 -11.71 5.97
N GLY A 51 15.78 -11.86 7.25
CA GLY A 51 16.36 -11.07 8.34
C GLY A 51 15.82 -9.64 8.42
N SER A 52 15.65 -8.94 7.29
CA SER A 52 15.05 -7.60 7.19
C SER A 52 14.43 -7.33 5.81
N LEU A 53 13.64 -6.25 5.71
CA LEU A 53 13.07 -5.80 4.44
C LEU A 53 14.15 -5.30 3.47
N GLU A 54 15.22 -4.67 3.96
CA GLU A 54 16.37 -4.22 3.17
C GLU A 54 17.13 -5.40 2.56
N THR A 55 17.23 -6.51 3.30
CA THR A 55 17.87 -7.73 2.81
C THR A 55 16.98 -8.42 1.78
N LEU A 56 15.66 -8.51 2.02
CA LEU A 56 14.69 -8.98 1.02
C LEU A 56 14.81 -8.16 -0.26
N TYR A 57 14.83 -6.83 -0.13
CA TYR A 57 15.05 -5.93 -1.25
C TYR A 57 16.38 -6.24 -1.93
N THR A 58 17.50 -6.31 -1.23
CA THR A 58 18.82 -6.58 -1.83
C THR A 58 18.87 -7.92 -2.59
N GLN A 59 18.15 -8.94 -2.12
CA GLN A 59 18.09 -10.25 -2.78
C GLN A 59 17.19 -10.29 -4.02
N ALA A 60 16.25 -9.35 -4.18
CA ALA A 60 15.41 -9.32 -5.37
C ALA A 60 16.20 -8.90 -6.62
N ARG A 61 16.03 -9.62 -7.73
CA ARG A 61 16.77 -9.34 -8.97
C ARG A 61 16.22 -8.14 -9.74
N ASP A 62 14.91 -7.97 -9.71
CA ASP A 62 14.19 -6.91 -10.42
C ASP A 62 12.86 -6.59 -9.70
N SER A 63 12.07 -5.68 -10.28
CA SER A 63 10.78 -5.28 -9.69
C SER A 63 9.78 -6.43 -9.60
N LYS A 64 9.83 -7.40 -10.53
CA LYS A 64 8.88 -8.52 -10.53
C LYS A 64 9.27 -9.55 -9.48
N ASP A 65 10.56 -9.83 -9.34
CA ASP A 65 11.11 -10.67 -8.29
C ASP A 65 10.83 -10.08 -6.90
N LEU A 66 10.95 -8.76 -6.75
CA LEU A 66 10.59 -8.05 -5.50
C LEU A 66 9.11 -8.23 -5.16
N GLU A 67 8.22 -8.02 -6.14
CA GLU A 67 6.77 -8.24 -5.95
C GLU A 67 6.48 -9.69 -5.55
N ASN A 68 7.09 -10.67 -6.23
CA ASN A 68 6.89 -12.09 -5.94
C ASN A 68 7.36 -12.45 -4.53
N LYS A 69 8.51 -11.95 -4.08
CA LYS A 69 9.02 -12.18 -2.72
C LYS A 69 8.08 -11.62 -1.66
N LEU A 70 7.52 -10.44 -1.87
CA LEU A 70 6.53 -9.86 -0.95
C LEU A 70 5.22 -10.66 -0.93
N LEU A 71 4.84 -11.28 -2.06
CA LEU A 71 3.68 -12.17 -2.15
C LEU A 71 3.89 -13.53 -1.45
N GLU A 72 5.11 -13.90 -1.06
CA GLU A 72 5.38 -15.11 -0.27
C GLU A 72 4.86 -14.99 1.17
N PHE A 73 4.60 -13.77 1.65
CA PHE A 73 4.06 -13.54 2.97
C PHE A 73 2.56 -13.85 2.99
N LYS A 74 2.19 -14.85 3.80
CA LYS A 74 0.79 -15.24 3.96
C LYS A 74 -0.04 -14.08 4.49
N GLY A 75 -1.27 -13.93 3.96
CA GLY A 75 -2.15 -12.81 4.28
C GLY A 75 -1.83 -11.53 3.51
N VAL A 76 -0.72 -11.47 2.77
CA VAL A 76 -0.36 -10.33 1.91
C VAL A 76 -0.81 -10.60 0.48
N GLY A 77 -1.81 -9.83 0.01
CA GLY A 77 -2.30 -9.89 -1.36
C GLY A 77 -1.61 -8.91 -2.31
N SER A 78 -1.80 -9.09 -3.62
CA SER A 78 -1.25 -8.22 -4.67
C SER A 78 -1.60 -6.74 -4.51
N THR A 79 -2.80 -6.44 -4.03
CA THR A 79 -3.20 -5.06 -3.69
C THR A 79 -2.34 -4.47 -2.58
N ALA A 80 -2.08 -5.23 -1.51
CA ALA A 80 -1.26 -4.77 -0.39
C ALA A 80 0.19 -4.57 -0.83
N VAL A 81 0.75 -5.51 -1.61
CA VAL A 81 2.10 -5.36 -2.21
C VAL A 81 2.18 -4.13 -3.11
N SER A 82 1.19 -3.91 -3.96
CA SER A 82 1.17 -2.76 -4.87
C SER A 82 1.12 -1.44 -4.10
N ILE A 83 0.32 -1.36 -3.03
CA ILE A 83 0.27 -0.19 -2.15
C ILE A 83 1.62 0.02 -1.45
N PHE A 84 2.18 -1.03 -0.86
CA PHE A 84 3.46 -0.96 -0.15
C PHE A 84 4.59 -0.48 -1.08
N LEU A 85 4.75 -1.09 -2.26
CA LEU A 85 5.76 -0.69 -3.22
C LEU A 85 5.52 0.71 -3.80
N ARG A 86 4.26 1.14 -3.93
CA ARG A 86 3.94 2.49 -4.42
C ARG A 86 4.47 3.56 -3.47
N GLU A 87 4.36 3.35 -2.14
CA GLU A 87 4.89 4.29 -1.15
C GLU A 87 6.44 4.30 -1.11
N LEU A 88 7.08 3.27 -1.67
CA LEU A 88 8.54 3.17 -1.79
C LEU A 88 9.09 3.64 -3.14
N LYS A 89 8.23 4.14 -4.06
CA LYS A 89 8.67 4.75 -5.33
C LYS A 89 9.63 5.90 -5.03
N GLY A 90 10.79 5.89 -5.67
CA GLY A 90 11.85 6.88 -5.46
C GLY A 90 12.77 6.61 -4.26
N ILE A 91 12.45 5.63 -3.41
CA ILE A 91 13.31 5.14 -2.31
C ILE A 91 13.98 3.84 -2.75
N TRP A 92 13.19 2.89 -3.24
CA TRP A 92 13.67 1.62 -3.77
C TRP A 92 13.57 1.64 -5.29
N GLU A 93 14.72 1.55 -5.97
CA GLU A 93 14.78 1.59 -7.44
C GLU A 93 13.92 0.50 -8.10
N ARG A 94 13.82 -0.67 -7.46
CA ARG A 94 13.01 -1.81 -7.94
C ARG A 94 11.55 -1.76 -7.47
N ALA A 95 11.11 -0.72 -6.76
CA ALA A 95 9.71 -0.55 -6.38
C ALA A 95 8.90 0.11 -7.51
N LYS A 96 8.60 -0.66 -8.56
CA LYS A 96 7.86 -0.20 -9.74
C LYS A 96 6.56 -0.99 -9.95
N PRO A 97 5.60 -0.92 -9.00
CA PRO A 97 4.33 -1.63 -9.13
C PRO A 97 3.52 -1.06 -10.29
N ARG A 98 2.65 -1.89 -10.88
CA ARG A 98 1.69 -1.41 -11.88
C ARG A 98 0.74 -0.39 -11.23
N PRO A 99 0.46 0.75 -11.88
CA PRO A 99 -0.47 1.72 -11.32
C PRO A 99 -1.86 1.12 -11.09
N SER A 100 -2.47 1.48 -9.96
CA SER A 100 -3.82 1.06 -9.59
C SER A 100 -4.83 1.31 -10.72
N PRO A 101 -5.75 0.37 -11.00
CA PRO A 101 -6.84 0.58 -11.95
C PRO A 101 -7.66 1.84 -11.63
N LEU A 102 -7.84 2.15 -10.34
CA LEU A 102 -8.56 3.35 -9.90
C LEU A 102 -7.81 4.63 -10.26
N ALA A 103 -6.48 4.63 -10.13
CA ALA A 103 -5.64 5.76 -10.53
C ALA A 103 -5.65 5.93 -12.04
N LYS A 104 -5.53 4.84 -12.81
CA LYS A 104 -5.58 4.85 -14.28
C LYS A 104 -6.90 5.41 -14.81
N GLU A 105 -8.02 5.06 -14.16
CA GLU A 105 -9.32 5.61 -14.52
C GLU A 105 -9.35 7.14 -14.38
N VAL A 106 -8.90 7.68 -13.24
CA VAL A 106 -8.88 9.13 -13.01
C VAL A 106 -7.83 9.82 -13.90
N ALA A 107 -6.66 9.22 -14.09
CA ALA A 107 -5.64 9.73 -15.00
C ALA A 107 -6.18 9.92 -16.42
N SER A 108 -6.89 8.93 -16.95
CA SER A 108 -7.56 9.01 -18.25
C SER A 108 -8.54 10.19 -18.32
N LYS A 109 -9.36 10.37 -17.29
CA LYS A 109 -10.32 11.48 -17.18
C LYS A 109 -9.66 12.85 -17.11
N LEU A 110 -8.42 12.93 -16.63
CA LEU A 110 -7.64 14.16 -16.50
C LEU A 110 -6.62 14.35 -17.64
N GLY A 111 -6.55 13.42 -18.61
CA GLY A 111 -5.56 13.45 -19.68
C GLY A 111 -4.11 13.24 -19.22
N LEU A 112 -3.91 12.60 -18.07
CA LEU A 112 -2.58 12.27 -17.54
C LEU A 112 -2.07 10.96 -18.15
N GLY A 113 -0.79 10.94 -18.54
CA GLY A 113 -0.13 9.78 -19.11
C GLY A 113 0.62 8.94 -18.07
N GLU A 114 1.37 7.94 -18.56
CA GLU A 114 2.16 7.05 -17.70
C GLU A 114 3.30 7.80 -16.98
N ARG A 115 3.90 8.81 -17.62
CA ARG A 115 4.99 9.59 -17.02
C ARG A 115 4.54 10.31 -15.75
N GLU A 116 3.33 10.85 -15.75
CA GLU A 116 2.75 11.52 -14.59
C GLU A 116 2.42 10.52 -13.46
N LEU A 117 2.03 9.28 -13.81
CA LEU A 117 1.75 8.22 -12.83
C LEU A 117 3.00 7.66 -12.12
N GLU A 118 4.18 7.87 -12.70
CA GLU A 118 5.46 7.52 -12.07
C GLU A 118 5.92 8.56 -11.04
N LEU A 119 5.34 9.76 -11.02
CA LEU A 119 5.68 10.78 -10.04
C LEU A 119 5.20 10.36 -8.63
N PRO A 120 6.07 10.50 -7.59
CA PRO A 120 5.69 10.20 -6.22
C PRO A 120 4.41 10.92 -5.77
N GLY A 121 3.52 10.19 -5.11
CA GLY A 121 2.27 10.73 -4.56
C GLY A 121 1.14 11.00 -5.55
N ILE A 122 1.40 11.05 -6.86
CA ILE A 122 0.35 11.26 -7.88
C ILE A 122 -0.64 10.09 -7.86
N GLU A 123 -0.15 8.85 -7.95
CA GLU A 123 -1.01 7.68 -7.97
C GLU A 123 -1.94 7.62 -6.73
N SER A 124 -1.39 7.85 -5.53
CA SER A 124 -2.17 7.87 -4.27
C SER A 124 -3.25 8.96 -4.29
N SER A 125 -2.95 10.13 -4.83
CA SER A 125 -3.90 11.24 -4.97
C SER A 125 -5.04 10.90 -5.93
N LEU A 126 -4.73 10.26 -7.06
CA LEU A 126 -5.73 9.82 -8.03
C LEU A 126 -6.63 8.71 -7.46
N VAL A 127 -6.07 7.77 -6.69
CA VAL A 127 -6.88 6.76 -5.98
C VAL A 127 -7.87 7.42 -5.02
N ARG A 128 -7.43 8.43 -4.24
CA ARG A 128 -8.32 9.16 -3.32
C ARG A 128 -9.44 9.88 -4.08
N ILE A 129 -9.11 10.57 -5.17
CA ILE A 129 -10.11 11.22 -6.04
C ILE A 129 -11.15 10.20 -6.53
N ASN A 130 -10.69 9.02 -6.97
CA ASN A 130 -11.58 7.97 -7.44
C ASN A 130 -12.57 7.52 -6.35
N LEU A 131 -12.07 7.17 -5.17
CA LEU A 131 -12.83 6.60 -4.06
C LEU A 131 -13.81 7.60 -3.42
N GLU A 132 -13.39 8.85 -3.28
CA GLU A 132 -14.17 9.89 -2.58
C GLU A 132 -15.14 10.62 -3.51
N PHE A 133 -14.81 10.75 -4.80
CA PHE A 133 -15.58 11.57 -5.74
C PHE A 133 -16.12 10.77 -6.93
N CYS A 134 -15.26 10.17 -7.76
CA CYS A 134 -15.69 9.55 -9.02
C CYS A 134 -16.69 8.40 -8.79
N ARG A 135 -16.37 7.44 -7.91
CA ARG A 135 -17.27 6.31 -7.62
C ARG A 135 -18.57 6.73 -6.95
N ARG A 136 -18.55 7.85 -6.23
CA ARG A 136 -19.73 8.43 -5.56
C ARG A 136 -20.48 9.43 -6.44
N LYS A 137 -20.06 9.63 -7.70
CA LYS A 137 -20.63 10.60 -8.65
C LYS A 137 -20.67 12.04 -8.11
N ARG A 138 -19.71 12.43 -7.25
CA ARG A 138 -19.63 13.77 -6.63
C ARG A 138 -18.82 14.74 -7.48
N CYS A 139 -19.13 14.85 -8.77
CA CYS A 139 -18.32 15.60 -9.72
C CYS A 139 -18.33 17.12 -9.45
N SER A 140 -19.45 17.68 -8.99
CA SER A 140 -19.60 19.12 -8.69
C SER A 140 -18.67 19.61 -7.58
N SER A 141 -18.35 18.74 -6.61
CA SER A 141 -17.44 19.00 -5.49
C SER A 141 -16.06 18.36 -5.66
N CYS A 142 -15.76 17.78 -6.82
CA CYS A 142 -14.48 17.12 -7.07
C CYS A 142 -13.36 18.16 -7.17
N PRO A 143 -12.23 17.99 -6.45
CA PRO A 143 -11.11 18.93 -6.53
C PRO A 143 -10.47 18.99 -7.93
N ALA A 144 -10.61 17.93 -8.73
CA ALA A 144 -10.08 17.86 -10.08
C ALA A 144 -11.11 18.20 -11.18
N LYS A 145 -12.26 18.81 -10.82
CA LYS A 145 -13.37 19.05 -11.75
C LYS A 145 -12.98 19.87 -12.99
N GLU A 146 -12.11 20.88 -12.84
CA GLU A 146 -11.73 21.80 -13.92
C GLU A 146 -10.88 21.13 -15.00
N GLY A 147 -10.06 20.16 -14.58
CA GLY A 147 -9.24 19.33 -15.47
C GLY A 147 -9.96 18.10 -16.03
N CYS A 148 -11.18 17.79 -15.56
CA CYS A 148 -11.88 16.57 -15.96
C CYS A 148 -12.51 16.69 -17.34
N HIS A 149 -12.12 15.82 -18.26
CA HIS A 149 -12.61 15.79 -19.65
C HIS A 149 -14.04 15.24 -19.75
N GLU A 150 -14.49 14.39 -18.81
CA GLU A 150 -15.86 13.85 -18.83
C GLU A 150 -16.92 14.91 -18.47
N LEU A 151 -16.55 15.92 -17.67
CA LEU A 151 -17.45 17.03 -17.32
C LEU A 151 -17.62 18.06 -18.46
N LYS A 152 -16.73 18.03 -19.45
CA LYS A 152 -16.78 18.94 -20.60
C LYS A 152 -17.72 18.43 -21.71
N ILE A 153 -18.28 17.24 -21.55
CA ILE A 153 -19.13 16.55 -22.55
C ILE A 153 -20.60 16.43 -22.07
N SER A 154 -20.89 16.74 -20.80
CA SER A 154 -22.25 16.79 -20.21
C SER A 154 -22.76 18.20 -20.07
#